data_AF-A0A954F7Z3-F1
#
_entry.id   AF-A0A954F7Z3-F1
#
_cell.length_a   1.000
_cell.length_b   1.000
_cell.length_c   1.000
_cell.angle_alpha   90.00
_cell.angle_beta   90.00
_cell.angle_gamma   90.00
#
_symmetry.space_group_name_H-M   'P 1'
#
loop_
_entity.id
_entity.type
_entity.pdbx_description
1 polymer ?
#
loop_
_entity_poly.entity_id
_entity_poly.type
_entity_poly.pdbx_seq_one_letter_code
_entity_poly.pdbx_strand_id
1 'polypeptide(L)'
;MNLKCLLLTLSLFTASETAVVAQAPTEFNDWKLNSDQMPSLYEIEPNTPYDLTFRLGHVIFAYEPDDWQRRGLKQKPVKLESLVRVGKAVTASEPDVIFRALVDQQLGQKQTFQFQKANLVLWDDSGEEDQAELYLWEIVWKKLPVYGGLVEGPEQIKVLVDAQGSLIPHDRYLIDTVTLLLPEREIDPEQNPRYRKTGRPRIWPCAKLKLEASDIRPEKRLSPSEIEKRGRQAFDKMVERLHGIYKAESFQFRYVGLQTAKLPWSLNAEGQIEYLHVWAVNFQEVQTEKMKTPPELFTVWVKEDGTVADLRPIDERDRN
;
A
#
# COMPACT_ATOMS: atom_id res chain seq x y z
N MET A 1 11.34 39.25 6.24
CA MET A 1 11.76 37.88 5.88
C MET A 1 10.60 36.97 6.23
N ASN A 2 9.94 36.39 5.22
CA ASN A 2 8.65 35.71 5.37
C ASN A 2 8.85 34.24 5.77
N LEU A 3 8.64 33.89 7.05
CA LEU A 3 8.45 32.52 7.49
C LEU A 3 6.97 32.32 7.85
N LYS A 4 6.31 31.38 7.18
CA LYS A 4 4.99 30.86 7.58
C LYS A 4 5.15 29.37 7.88
N CYS A 5 5.37 29.03 9.15
CA CYS A 5 5.23 27.67 9.67
C CYS A 5 3.79 27.48 10.18
N LEU A 6 3.15 26.39 9.79
CA LEU A 6 1.78 26.02 10.15
C LEU A 6 1.83 24.57 10.63
N LEU A 7 1.68 24.37 11.93
CA LEU A 7 1.51 23.05 12.54
C LEU A 7 0.06 22.61 12.31
N LEU A 8 -0.12 21.50 11.59
CA LEU A 8 -1.40 20.83 11.40
C LEU A 8 -1.41 19.57 12.28
N THR A 9 -1.79 19.72 13.55
CA THR A 9 -2.23 18.61 14.39
C THR A 9 -3.76 18.58 14.35
N LEU A 10 -4.30 17.81 13.42
CA LEU A 10 -5.75 17.60 13.29
C LEU A 10 -6.09 16.25 13.92
N SER A 11 -6.45 16.27 15.20
CA SER A 11 -6.99 15.12 15.92
C SER A 11 -8.46 14.95 15.54
N LEU A 12 -8.74 14.15 14.51
CA LEU A 12 -10.10 13.79 14.09
C LEU A 12 -10.54 12.52 14.83
N PHE A 13 -11.31 12.68 15.92
CA PHE A 13 -12.17 11.60 16.40
C PHE A 13 -13.38 11.51 15.47
N THR A 14 -13.33 10.61 14.49
CA THR A 14 -14.53 10.23 13.74
C THR A 14 -15.30 9.19 14.54
N ALA A 15 -16.20 9.66 15.40
CA ALA A 15 -17.44 8.93 15.61
C ALA A 15 -18.35 9.22 14.41
N SER A 16 -19.01 8.17 13.95
CA SER A 16 -19.82 8.05 12.76
C SER A 16 -20.95 9.09 12.62
N GLU A 17 -21.38 9.23 11.36
CA GLU A 17 -22.72 9.60 10.88
C GLU A 17 -23.02 11.07 10.49
N THR A 18 -23.45 11.17 9.22
CA THR A 18 -24.24 12.20 8.55
C THR A 18 -23.55 13.51 8.13
N ALA A 19 -23.51 13.68 6.80
CA ALA A 19 -23.38 14.97 6.17
C ALA A 19 -24.55 15.86 6.62
N VAL A 20 -24.27 16.78 7.54
CA VAL A 20 -25.09 17.97 7.74
C VAL A 20 -24.25 19.14 7.27
N VAL A 21 -24.66 19.71 6.14
CA VAL A 21 -24.27 21.07 5.76
C VAL A 21 -24.60 21.93 6.97
N ALA A 22 -23.58 22.36 7.71
CA ALA A 22 -23.74 23.28 8.81
C ALA A 22 -24.17 24.64 8.24
N GLN A 23 -25.47 24.81 8.02
CA GLN A 23 -26.06 26.12 8.11
C GLN A 23 -25.86 26.57 9.56
N ALA A 24 -24.93 27.50 9.75
CA ALA A 24 -24.71 28.12 11.04
C ALA A 24 -26.06 28.63 11.58
N PRO A 25 -26.38 28.41 12.86
CA PRO A 25 -27.60 28.93 13.47
C PRO A 25 -27.71 30.44 13.24
N THR A 26 -28.92 30.89 12.90
CA THR A 26 -29.26 32.30 12.58
C THR A 26 -28.96 33.29 13.72
N GLU A 27 -28.64 32.78 14.91
CA GLU A 27 -28.29 33.52 16.13
C GLU A 27 -26.84 34.07 16.11
N PHE A 28 -26.03 33.71 15.11
CA PHE A 28 -24.65 34.22 14.94
C PHE A 28 -24.51 35.32 13.88
N ASN A 29 -25.60 35.99 13.50
CA ASN A 29 -25.57 37.09 12.51
C ASN A 29 -24.99 38.42 13.04
N ASP A 30 -24.69 38.53 14.33
CA ASP A 30 -24.12 39.75 14.94
C ASP A 30 -22.58 39.80 14.92
N TRP A 31 -21.90 38.85 14.26
CA TRP A 31 -20.44 38.74 14.30
C TRP A 31 -19.68 39.63 13.30
N LYS A 32 -20.30 40.69 12.78
CA LYS A 32 -19.57 41.76 12.08
C LYS A 32 -18.94 42.73 13.09
N LEU A 33 -18.00 42.24 13.89
CA LEU A 33 -17.03 43.12 14.56
C LEU A 33 -16.09 43.66 13.49
N ASN A 34 -16.15 44.97 13.25
CA ASN A 34 -15.22 45.66 12.35
C ASN A 34 -13.77 45.37 12.79
N SER A 35 -12.86 45.16 11.84
CA SER A 35 -11.43 44.94 12.10
C SER A 35 -10.82 45.96 13.05
N ASP A 36 -11.38 47.18 13.03
CA ASP A 36 -10.93 48.36 13.76
C ASP A 36 -11.36 48.37 15.24
N GLN A 37 -12.28 47.47 15.63
CA GLN A 37 -12.75 47.30 17.01
C GLN A 37 -12.09 46.14 17.75
N MET A 38 -11.23 45.36 17.09
CA MET A 38 -10.56 44.24 17.73
C MET A 38 -9.18 44.64 18.25
N PRO A 39 -8.81 44.23 19.48
CA PRO A 39 -7.53 44.58 20.08
C PRO A 39 -6.37 44.20 19.15
N SER A 40 -5.35 45.05 19.08
CA SER A 40 -4.15 44.74 18.29
C SER A 40 -3.45 43.52 18.89
N LEU A 41 -2.72 42.73 18.08
CA LEU A 41 -2.00 41.53 18.55
C LEU A 41 -1.06 41.84 19.73
N TYR A 42 -0.52 43.07 19.76
CA TYR A 42 0.34 43.58 20.83
C TYR A 42 -0.39 43.86 22.15
N GLU A 43 -1.70 44.12 22.11
CA GLU A 43 -2.53 44.33 23.31
C GLU A 43 -2.89 43.01 24.00
N ILE A 44 -2.92 41.90 23.25
CA ILE A 44 -3.36 40.60 23.77
C ILE A 44 -2.18 39.82 24.38
N GLU A 45 -0.99 39.93 23.79
CA GLU A 45 0.21 39.25 24.30
C GLU A 45 1.44 40.18 24.21
N PRO A 46 1.66 41.04 25.21
CA PRO A 46 2.79 41.95 25.21
C PRO A 46 4.09 41.14 25.31
N ASN A 47 5.02 41.41 24.38
CA ASN A 47 6.35 40.82 24.23
C ASN A 47 6.48 39.59 23.30
N THR A 48 5.42 39.11 22.65
CA THR A 48 5.57 38.02 21.67
C THR A 48 6.03 38.58 20.32
N PRO A 49 7.13 38.07 19.72
CA PRO A 49 7.60 38.54 18.43
C PRO A 49 6.52 38.41 17.33
N TYR A 50 6.35 39.45 16.52
CA TYR A 50 5.32 39.53 15.46
C TYR A 50 5.44 38.42 14.40
N ASP A 51 6.61 37.83 14.26
CA ASP A 51 6.92 36.72 13.36
C ASP A 51 6.52 35.35 13.91
N LEU A 52 6.16 35.29 15.20
CA LEU A 52 5.78 34.08 15.91
C LEU A 52 4.29 34.05 16.27
N THR A 53 3.54 35.10 15.94
CA THR A 53 2.09 35.17 16.14
C THR A 53 1.38 35.50 14.83
N PHE A 54 0.31 34.77 14.52
CA PHE A 54 -0.56 35.11 13.39
C PHE A 54 -2.03 34.90 13.74
N ARG A 55 -2.90 35.68 13.11
CA ARG A 55 -4.33 35.70 13.38
C ARG A 55 -5.12 35.16 12.19
N LEU A 56 -6.08 34.28 12.45
CA LEU A 56 -7.04 33.78 11.46
C LEU A 56 -8.46 33.97 12.00
N GLY A 57 -9.17 34.97 11.48
CA GLY A 57 -10.48 35.39 12.00
C GLY A 57 -10.37 35.95 13.43
N HIS A 58 -10.99 35.27 14.39
CA HIS A 58 -10.95 35.61 15.82
C HIS A 58 -9.94 34.78 16.62
N VAL A 59 -9.24 33.83 15.97
CA VAL A 59 -8.27 32.95 16.63
C VAL A 59 -6.86 33.49 16.43
N ILE A 60 -6.10 33.56 17.52
CA ILE A 60 -4.68 33.94 17.52
C ILE A 60 -3.87 32.66 17.71
N PHE A 61 -2.93 32.44 16.82
CA PHE A 61 -1.95 31.37 16.88
C PHE A 61 -0.62 31.97 17.30
N ALA A 62 -0.08 31.52 18.44
CA ALA A 62 1.25 31.86 18.90
C ALA A 62 2.14 30.61 18.85
N TYR A 63 3.35 30.77 18.31
CA TYR A 63 4.35 29.71 18.22
C TYR A 63 5.52 30.06 19.14
N GLU A 64 5.76 29.23 20.16
CA GLU A 64 6.87 29.43 21.07
C GLU A 64 8.04 28.51 20.67
N PRO A 65 9.20 29.03 20.22
CA PRO A 65 10.23 28.25 19.53
C PRO A 65 10.84 27.09 20.31
N ASP A 66 10.78 27.14 21.65
CA ASP A 66 11.35 26.15 22.57
C ASP A 66 10.29 25.30 23.29
N ASP A 67 9.01 25.48 22.95
CA ASP A 67 7.89 24.73 23.56
C ASP A 67 7.98 23.23 23.28
N TRP A 68 8.61 22.84 22.17
CA TRP A 68 8.85 21.42 21.86
C TRP A 68 9.72 20.73 22.93
N GLN A 69 10.72 21.42 23.50
CA GLN A 69 11.55 20.89 24.58
C GLN A 69 10.74 20.73 25.87
N ARG A 70 9.91 21.74 26.20
CA ARG A 70 9.05 21.70 27.41
C ARG A 70 7.96 20.64 27.32
N ARG A 71 7.47 20.34 26.12
CA ARG A 71 6.51 19.26 25.86
C ARG A 71 7.16 17.88 25.80
N GLY A 72 8.47 17.77 25.99
CA GLY A 72 9.20 16.50 25.91
C GLY A 72 9.20 15.91 24.50
N LEU A 73 9.00 16.73 23.46
CA LEU A 73 9.16 16.28 22.09
C LEU A 73 10.65 16.04 21.83
N LYS A 74 10.97 14.90 21.22
CA LYS A 74 12.37 14.49 21.00
C LYS A 74 13.10 15.36 19.97
N GLN A 75 12.36 16.04 19.09
CA GLN A 75 12.94 16.78 17.97
C GLN A 75 12.33 18.17 17.77
N LYS A 76 13.14 19.06 17.21
CA LYS A 76 12.76 20.44 16.87
C LYS A 76 11.77 20.45 15.68
N PRO A 77 10.67 21.22 15.74
CA PRO A 77 9.73 21.33 14.64
C PRO A 77 10.41 21.74 13.32
N VAL A 78 10.06 21.05 12.23
CA VAL A 78 10.58 21.32 10.89
C VAL A 78 9.89 22.55 10.30
N LYS A 79 10.65 23.38 9.60
CA LYS A 79 10.12 24.56 8.93
C LYS A 79 9.23 24.14 7.75
N LEU A 80 7.99 24.60 7.69
CA LEU A 80 7.13 24.26 6.54
C LEU A 80 7.69 24.68 5.19
N GLU A 81 8.47 25.77 5.15
CA GLU A 81 9.16 26.23 3.93
C GLU A 81 10.16 25.22 3.38
N SER A 82 10.66 24.29 4.20
CA SER A 82 11.52 23.19 3.73
C SER A 82 10.74 22.02 3.15
N LEU A 83 9.40 22.04 3.26
CA LEU A 83 8.52 21.04 2.68
C LEU A 83 7.94 21.54 1.35
N VAL A 84 7.85 20.64 0.39
CA VAL A 84 7.13 20.87 -0.84
C VAL A 84 5.66 21.20 -0.56
N ARG A 85 5.11 22.19 -1.28
CA ARG A 85 3.68 22.52 -1.19
C ARG A 85 2.83 21.33 -1.64
N VAL A 86 1.69 21.13 -0.98
CA VAL A 86 0.74 20.04 -1.28
C VAL A 86 0.41 19.92 -2.76
N GLY A 87 0.21 21.04 -3.48
CA GLY A 87 -0.08 21.00 -4.92
C GLY A 87 1.04 20.35 -5.75
N LYS A 88 2.31 20.67 -5.46
CA LYS A 88 3.46 20.05 -6.14
C LYS A 88 3.60 18.57 -5.75
N ALA A 89 3.30 18.21 -4.50
CA ALA A 89 3.29 16.82 -4.06
C ALA A 89 2.18 16.01 -4.77
N VAL A 90 0.96 16.56 -4.87
CA VAL A 90 -0.17 15.93 -5.58
C VAL A 90 0.17 15.73 -7.05
N THR A 91 0.68 16.74 -7.74
CA THR A 91 1.10 16.61 -9.14
C THR A 91 2.21 15.57 -9.32
N ALA A 92 3.20 15.53 -8.42
CA ALA A 92 4.27 14.52 -8.48
C ALA A 92 3.76 13.08 -8.25
N SER A 93 2.64 12.92 -7.55
CA SER A 93 2.01 11.63 -7.26
C SER A 93 0.98 11.17 -8.28
N GLU A 94 0.69 11.98 -9.30
CA GLU A 94 -0.31 11.63 -10.30
C GLU A 94 0.04 10.29 -10.97
N PRO A 95 -0.90 9.35 -11.08
CA PRO A 95 -0.65 8.08 -11.76
C PRO A 95 -0.17 8.32 -13.19
N ASP A 96 1.06 7.91 -13.47
CA ASP A 96 1.68 8.07 -14.78
C ASP A 96 1.12 7.09 -15.82
N VAL A 97 1.56 7.22 -17.07
CA VAL A 97 1.10 6.38 -18.18
C VAL A 97 1.44 4.91 -17.96
N ILE A 98 2.58 4.61 -17.34
CA ILE A 98 3.06 3.23 -17.10
C ILE A 98 2.17 2.55 -16.06
N PHE A 99 1.95 3.22 -14.93
CA PHE A 99 1.15 2.71 -13.83
C PHE A 99 -0.30 2.49 -14.27
N ARG A 100 -0.87 3.42 -15.05
CA ARG A 100 -2.21 3.26 -15.64
C ARG A 100 -2.26 2.03 -16.54
N ALA A 101 -1.30 1.88 -17.46
CA ALA A 101 -1.24 0.73 -18.36
C ALA A 101 -1.12 -0.60 -17.60
N LEU A 102 -0.32 -0.63 -16.54
CA LEU A 102 -0.17 -1.81 -15.68
C LEU A 102 -1.49 -2.17 -14.98
N VAL A 103 -2.16 -1.18 -14.37
CA VAL A 103 -3.44 -1.40 -13.68
C VAL A 103 -4.54 -1.85 -14.66
N ASP A 104 -4.63 -1.20 -15.83
CA ASP A 104 -5.59 -1.56 -16.87
C ASP A 104 -5.40 -3.00 -17.36
N GLN A 105 -4.14 -3.43 -17.52
CA GLN A 105 -3.80 -4.80 -17.89
C GLN A 105 -4.22 -5.81 -16.80
N GLN A 106 -3.96 -5.51 -15.53
CA GLN A 106 -4.26 -6.43 -14.42
C GLN A 106 -5.77 -6.58 -14.18
N LEU A 107 -6.53 -5.51 -14.35
CA LEU A 107 -7.98 -5.53 -14.13
C LEU A 107 -8.76 -5.90 -15.39
N GLY A 108 -8.12 -5.97 -16.55
CA GLY A 108 -8.78 -6.21 -17.84
C GLY A 108 -9.76 -5.11 -18.25
N GLN A 109 -9.74 -3.95 -17.58
CA GLN A 109 -10.62 -2.82 -17.84
C GLN A 109 -9.94 -1.49 -17.51
N LYS A 110 -10.23 -0.46 -18.32
CA LYS A 110 -9.66 0.88 -18.16
C LYS A 110 -10.09 1.54 -16.86
N GLN A 111 -9.13 2.09 -16.13
CA GLN A 111 -9.34 2.82 -14.89
C GLN A 111 -9.09 4.32 -15.03
N THR A 112 -9.78 5.10 -14.22
CA THR A 112 -9.46 6.49 -13.92
C THR A 112 -9.11 6.66 -12.45
N PHE A 113 -8.36 7.70 -12.14
CA PHE A 113 -7.85 7.97 -10.80
C PHE A 113 -8.31 9.36 -10.36
N GLN A 114 -9.05 9.40 -9.25
CA GLN A 114 -9.56 10.61 -8.66
C GLN A 114 -8.79 10.91 -7.37
N PHE A 115 -8.22 12.10 -7.26
CA PHE A 115 -7.59 12.55 -6.02
C PHE A 115 -8.62 12.55 -4.88
N GLN A 116 -8.29 11.95 -3.74
CA GLN A 116 -9.13 11.98 -2.55
C GLN A 116 -8.59 12.92 -1.48
N LYS A 117 -7.35 12.70 -1.06
CA LYS A 117 -6.75 13.45 0.05
C LYS A 117 -5.23 13.41 0.02
N ALA A 118 -4.61 14.39 0.67
CA ALA A 118 -3.19 14.44 0.94
C ALA A 118 -2.98 14.72 2.43
N ASN A 119 -2.22 13.86 3.11
CA ASN A 119 -1.87 13.99 4.52
C ASN A 119 -0.37 14.19 4.64
N LEU A 120 0.06 15.10 5.51
CA LEU A 120 1.45 15.15 5.93
C LEU A 120 1.62 14.12 7.05
N VAL A 121 2.49 13.15 6.84
CA VAL A 121 2.77 12.07 7.79
C VAL A 121 4.23 12.12 8.23
N LEU A 122 4.46 11.75 9.48
CA LEU A 122 5.80 11.51 10.00
C LEU A 122 6.20 10.07 9.61
N TRP A 123 7.31 9.91 8.89
CA TRP A 123 7.85 8.58 8.61
C TRP A 123 8.82 8.20 9.72
N ASP A 124 8.32 7.38 10.63
CA ASP A 124 9.08 6.78 11.72
C ASP A 124 9.44 5.35 11.30
N ASP A 125 10.55 5.19 10.58
CA ASP A 125 11.05 3.86 10.22
C ASP A 125 12.18 3.49 11.16
N SER A 126 11.91 2.50 12.01
CA SER A 126 12.82 1.86 12.96
C SER A 126 13.28 2.71 14.15
N GLY A 127 13.17 2.13 15.35
CA GLY A 127 13.60 2.72 16.62
C GLY A 127 15.12 2.86 16.78
N GLU A 128 15.80 3.44 15.80
CA GLU A 128 17.17 3.91 15.90
C GLU A 128 17.17 5.43 16.11
N GLU A 129 17.81 5.87 17.20
CA GLU A 129 17.75 7.25 17.73
C GLU A 129 18.41 8.32 16.84
N ASP A 130 18.98 7.95 15.68
CA ASP A 130 19.82 8.84 14.85
C ASP A 130 19.29 9.11 13.44
N GLN A 131 18.09 8.67 13.07
CA GLN A 131 17.48 9.07 11.79
C GLN A 131 16.56 10.27 11.97
N ALA A 132 16.87 11.36 11.26
CA ALA A 132 16.00 12.53 11.18
C ALA A 132 14.61 12.08 10.70
N GLU A 133 13.56 12.33 11.50
CA GLU A 133 12.19 11.97 11.14
C GLU A 133 11.85 12.65 9.81
N LEU A 134 11.66 11.84 8.76
CA LEU A 134 11.37 12.35 7.42
C LEU A 134 9.86 12.59 7.31
N TYR A 135 9.47 13.85 7.21
CA TYR A 135 8.09 14.18 6.85
C TYR A 135 7.84 13.80 5.39
N LEU A 136 6.76 13.06 5.15
CA LEU A 136 6.32 12.64 3.83
C LEU A 136 4.88 13.08 3.58
N TRP A 137 4.55 13.32 2.32
CA TRP A 137 3.16 13.45 1.89
C TRP A 137 2.60 12.06 1.56
N GLU A 138 1.59 11.61 2.31
CA GLU A 138 0.73 10.48 1.94
C GLU A 138 -0.44 10.99 1.09
N ILE A 139 -0.48 10.56 -0.17
CA ILE A 139 -1.48 11.02 -1.14
C ILE A 139 -2.34 9.82 -1.57
N VAL A 140 -3.65 9.98 -1.45
CA VAL A 140 -4.61 8.90 -1.72
C VAL A 140 -5.39 9.19 -2.99
N TRP A 141 -5.33 8.25 -3.92
CA TRP A 141 -6.06 8.24 -5.17
C TRP A 141 -7.15 7.17 -5.12
N LYS A 142 -8.38 7.52 -5.48
CA LYS A 142 -9.48 6.57 -5.73
C LYS A 142 -9.39 6.06 -7.16
N LYS A 143 -9.39 4.75 -7.33
CA LYS A 143 -9.48 4.06 -8.60
C LYS A 143 -10.95 3.83 -8.95
N LEU A 144 -11.36 4.17 -10.18
CA LEU A 144 -12.73 4.05 -10.67
C LEU A 144 -12.73 3.44 -12.09
N PRO A 145 -13.67 2.53 -12.42
CA PRO A 145 -13.76 1.96 -13.75
C PRO A 145 -14.38 2.99 -14.71
N VAL A 146 -13.80 3.12 -15.91
CA VAL A 146 -14.24 4.13 -16.89
C VAL A 146 -15.64 3.83 -17.44
N TYR A 147 -15.98 2.56 -17.64
CA TYR A 147 -17.23 2.13 -18.28
C TYR A 147 -18.31 1.71 -17.27
N GLY A 148 -18.16 2.05 -15.98
CA GLY A 148 -18.97 1.51 -14.90
C GLY A 148 -18.60 0.06 -14.57
N GLY A 149 -19.07 -0.44 -13.42
CA GLY A 149 -18.75 -1.78 -12.91
C GLY A 149 -18.23 -1.77 -11.48
N LEU A 150 -18.10 -2.95 -10.89
CA LEU A 150 -17.45 -3.12 -9.59
C LEU A 150 -15.94 -3.28 -9.79
N VAL A 151 -15.16 -2.64 -8.92
CA VAL A 151 -13.71 -2.87 -8.85
C VAL A 151 -13.48 -3.94 -7.80
N GLU A 152 -13.02 -5.12 -8.22
CA GLU A 152 -12.48 -6.09 -7.27
C GLU A 152 -11.07 -5.66 -6.87
N GLY A 153 -10.84 -5.45 -5.57
CA GLY A 153 -9.54 -5.03 -5.00
C GLY A 153 -9.58 -3.67 -4.29
N PRO A 154 -8.43 -3.16 -3.82
CA PRO A 154 -8.40 -1.89 -3.11
C PRO A 154 -8.85 -0.76 -4.03
N GLU A 155 -9.91 -0.06 -3.64
CA GLU A 155 -10.43 1.14 -4.31
C GLU A 155 -9.45 2.32 -4.20
N GLN A 156 -8.53 2.26 -3.23
CA GLN A 156 -7.60 3.33 -2.93
C GLN A 156 -6.16 2.91 -3.20
N ILE A 157 -5.40 3.84 -3.77
CA ILE A 157 -3.96 3.75 -3.93
C ILE A 157 -3.35 4.86 -3.10
N LYS A 158 -2.43 4.48 -2.22
CA LYS A 158 -1.65 5.42 -1.42
C LYS A 158 -0.31 5.60 -2.10
N VAL A 159 0.14 6.84 -2.24
CA VAL A 159 1.41 7.24 -2.84
C VAL A 159 2.16 8.10 -1.84
N LEU A 160 3.49 7.91 -1.76
CA LEU A 160 4.34 8.67 -0.85
C LEU A 160 5.22 9.63 -1.66
N VAL A 161 5.34 10.87 -1.18
CA VAL A 161 6.21 11.89 -1.76
C VAL A 161 7.08 12.47 -0.66
N ASP A 162 8.37 12.60 -0.92
CA ASP A 162 9.32 13.14 0.04
C ASP A 162 9.14 14.65 0.28
N ALA A 163 9.88 15.17 1.26
CA ALA A 163 9.88 16.60 1.60
C ALA A 163 10.29 17.50 0.43
N GLN A 164 11.08 17.02 -0.52
CA GLN A 164 11.58 17.76 -1.68
C GLN A 164 10.59 17.74 -2.87
N GLY A 165 9.59 16.86 -2.81
CA GLY A 165 8.61 16.65 -3.86
C GLY A 165 8.97 15.54 -4.84
N SER A 166 9.86 14.64 -4.49
CA SER A 166 10.19 13.44 -5.26
C SER A 166 9.25 12.30 -4.88
N LEU A 167 8.73 11.62 -5.89
CA LEU A 167 7.90 10.43 -5.73
C LEU A 167 8.73 9.30 -5.12
N ILE A 168 8.25 8.72 -4.02
CA ILE A 168 8.81 7.49 -3.46
C ILE A 168 8.11 6.32 -4.16
N PRO A 169 8.84 5.53 -4.98
CA PRO A 169 8.23 4.49 -5.77
C PRO A 169 7.68 3.37 -4.88
N HIS A 170 6.56 2.78 -5.29
CA HIS A 170 6.05 1.57 -4.65
C HIS A 170 6.95 0.38 -4.95
N ASP A 171 7.21 -0.42 -3.92
CA ASP A 171 7.61 -1.80 -4.14
C ASP A 171 6.48 -2.53 -4.87
N ARG A 172 6.82 -3.16 -5.99
CA ARG A 172 5.87 -3.89 -6.84
C ARG A 172 6.11 -5.37 -6.70
N TYR A 173 5.03 -6.15 -6.64
CA TYR A 173 5.09 -7.60 -6.49
C TYR A 173 4.10 -8.29 -7.43
N LEU A 174 4.51 -9.44 -7.96
CA LEU A 174 3.56 -10.44 -8.45
C LEU A 174 3.27 -11.40 -7.31
N ILE A 175 1.99 -11.59 -7.03
CA ILE A 175 1.54 -12.48 -5.97
C ILE A 175 0.56 -13.46 -6.60
N ASP A 176 0.75 -14.75 -6.31
CA ASP A 176 -0.25 -15.76 -6.60
C ASP A 176 -0.52 -16.62 -5.37
N THR A 177 -1.78 -17.02 -5.20
CA THR A 177 -2.24 -17.80 -4.05
C THR A 177 -3.37 -18.73 -4.44
N VAL A 178 -3.31 -19.98 -4.00
CA VAL A 178 -4.43 -20.94 -4.13
C VAL A 178 -4.87 -21.40 -2.75
N THR A 179 -6.13 -21.81 -2.60
CA THR A 179 -6.60 -22.37 -1.33
C THR A 179 -6.51 -23.90 -1.36
N LEU A 180 -5.76 -24.47 -0.42
CA LEU A 180 -5.71 -25.92 -0.18
C LEU A 180 -6.47 -26.27 1.10
N LEU A 181 -7.18 -27.38 1.07
CA LEU A 181 -7.82 -27.94 2.27
C LEU A 181 -6.92 -29.02 2.87
N LEU A 182 -6.68 -28.93 4.17
CA LEU A 182 -6.03 -30.00 4.91
C LEU A 182 -6.92 -31.25 4.96
N PRO A 183 -6.32 -32.44 5.14
CA PRO A 183 -7.07 -33.65 5.50
C PRO A 183 -7.94 -33.40 6.74
N GLU A 184 -9.06 -34.11 6.83
CA GLU A 184 -9.83 -34.14 8.08
C GLU A 184 -8.92 -34.64 9.20
N ARG A 185 -8.91 -33.92 10.33
CA ARG A 185 -8.24 -34.40 11.53
C ARG A 185 -8.91 -35.71 11.97
N GLU A 186 -8.11 -36.71 12.32
CA GLU A 186 -8.62 -37.86 13.06
C GLU A 186 -9.31 -37.35 14.33
N ILE A 187 -10.58 -37.68 14.48
CA ILE A 187 -11.37 -37.26 15.64
C ILE A 187 -10.89 -38.11 16.82
N ASP A 188 -10.20 -37.48 17.77
CA ASP A 188 -9.94 -38.10 19.07
C ASP A 188 -11.30 -38.30 19.78
N PRO A 189 -11.74 -39.55 20.03
CA PRO A 189 -13.03 -39.82 20.66
C PRO A 189 -13.13 -39.25 22.10
N GLU A 190 -12.01 -38.96 22.76
CA GLU A 190 -11.97 -38.36 24.10
C GLU A 190 -12.01 -36.82 24.07
N GLN A 191 -11.82 -36.18 22.92
CA GLN A 191 -11.95 -34.72 22.80
C GLN A 191 -13.41 -34.27 22.87
N ASN A 192 -13.62 -33.19 23.63
CA ASN A 192 -14.92 -32.60 23.94
C ASN A 192 -15.80 -32.46 22.67
N PRO A 193 -17.02 -33.05 22.65
CA PRO A 193 -17.88 -33.11 21.47
C PRO A 193 -18.29 -31.74 20.92
N ARG A 194 -18.09 -30.64 21.67
CA ARG A 194 -18.31 -29.27 21.19
C ARG A 194 -17.30 -28.81 20.11
N TYR A 195 -16.10 -29.39 20.04
CA TYR A 195 -15.08 -29.03 19.03
C TYR A 195 -15.18 -29.84 17.73
N ARG A 196 -16.17 -30.75 17.59
CA ARG A 196 -16.38 -31.60 16.41
C ARG A 196 -16.81 -30.87 15.13
N LYS A 197 -17.02 -29.55 15.16
CA LYS A 197 -17.61 -28.75 14.05
C LYS A 197 -16.70 -27.66 13.50
N THR A 198 -15.38 -27.74 13.65
CA THR A 198 -14.47 -26.87 12.88
C THR A 198 -14.26 -27.50 11.51
N GLY A 199 -14.51 -26.73 10.44
CA GLY A 199 -14.24 -27.18 9.07
C GLY A 199 -12.78 -27.59 8.86
N ARG A 200 -12.48 -28.21 7.72
CA ARG A 200 -11.09 -28.55 7.36
C ARG A 200 -10.25 -27.26 7.37
N PRO A 201 -9.13 -27.22 8.12
CA PRO A 201 -8.29 -26.03 8.16
C PRO A 201 -7.72 -25.74 6.77
N ARG A 202 -7.61 -24.46 6.43
CA ARG A 202 -7.11 -24.01 5.13
C ARG A 202 -5.63 -23.69 5.18
N ILE A 203 -4.96 -23.95 4.06
CA ILE A 203 -3.61 -23.47 3.80
C ILE A 203 -3.63 -22.71 2.49
N TRP A 204 -2.87 -21.62 2.43
CA TRP A 204 -2.64 -20.88 1.20
C TRP A 204 -1.16 -20.95 0.83
N PRO A 205 -0.77 -21.81 -0.15
CA PRO A 205 0.49 -21.62 -0.83
C PRO A 205 0.50 -20.24 -1.49
N CYS A 206 1.57 -19.49 -1.26
CA CYS A 206 1.75 -18.15 -1.80
C CYS A 206 3.07 -18.07 -2.57
N ALA A 207 3.02 -17.56 -3.80
CA ALA A 207 4.17 -17.15 -4.56
C ALA A 207 4.27 -15.63 -4.54
N LYS A 208 5.39 -15.08 -4.05
CA LYS A 208 5.63 -13.63 -4.02
C LYS A 208 6.94 -13.30 -4.74
N LEU A 209 6.86 -12.61 -5.87
CA LEU A 209 8.03 -12.13 -6.61
C LEU A 209 8.12 -10.61 -6.52
N LYS A 210 9.22 -10.08 -5.97
CA LYS A 210 9.52 -8.65 -6.00
C LYS A 210 10.00 -8.25 -7.39
N LEU A 211 9.46 -7.16 -7.92
CA LEU A 211 9.83 -6.59 -9.20
C LEU A 211 10.53 -5.25 -9.00
N GLU A 212 11.59 -5.02 -9.75
CA GLU A 212 12.50 -3.88 -9.62
C GLU A 212 12.70 -3.18 -10.97
N ALA A 213 13.05 -1.89 -10.93
CA ALA A 213 13.27 -1.10 -12.15
C ALA A 213 14.42 -1.65 -13.02
N SER A 214 15.45 -2.22 -12.38
CA SER A 214 16.61 -2.84 -13.03
C SER A 214 16.28 -4.11 -13.83
N ASP A 215 15.09 -4.70 -13.65
CA ASP A 215 14.75 -6.00 -14.24
C ASP A 215 14.46 -5.96 -15.75
N ILE A 216 14.33 -4.78 -16.38
CA ILE A 216 13.92 -4.64 -17.79
C ILE A 216 14.92 -5.32 -18.75
N ARG A 217 16.21 -5.26 -18.43
CA ARG A 217 17.30 -5.80 -19.27
C ARG A 217 18.31 -6.52 -18.40
N PRO A 218 18.03 -7.76 -17.98
CA PRO A 218 18.98 -8.51 -17.19
C PRO A 218 20.24 -8.80 -18.02
N GLU A 219 21.40 -8.75 -17.37
CA GLU A 219 22.69 -9.03 -18.01
C GLU A 219 22.76 -10.46 -18.58
N LYS A 220 22.10 -11.40 -17.91
CA LYS A 220 22.01 -12.80 -18.31
C LYS A 220 20.55 -13.20 -18.43
N ARG A 221 20.14 -13.59 -19.63
CA ARG A 221 18.81 -14.16 -19.90
C ARG A 221 18.90 -15.67 -19.94
N LEU A 222 18.01 -16.34 -19.22
CA LEU A 222 17.86 -17.79 -19.28
C LEU A 222 16.95 -18.19 -20.44
N SER A 223 17.18 -19.39 -20.96
CA SER A 223 16.29 -20.01 -21.94
C SER A 223 14.97 -20.46 -21.29
N PRO A 224 13.87 -20.58 -22.06
CA PRO A 224 12.58 -21.02 -21.52
C PRO A 224 12.64 -22.36 -20.78
N SER A 225 13.48 -23.31 -21.22
CA SER A 225 13.67 -24.60 -20.55
C SER A 225 14.39 -24.48 -19.21
N GLU A 226 15.35 -23.55 -19.08
CA GLU A 226 16.00 -23.25 -17.81
C GLU A 226 15.05 -22.56 -16.83
N ILE A 227 14.19 -21.66 -17.33
CA ILE A 227 13.14 -21.00 -16.55
C ILE A 227 12.14 -22.02 -16.02
N GLU A 228 11.61 -22.89 -16.88
CA GLU A 228 10.71 -23.97 -16.48
C GLU A 228 11.37 -24.82 -15.39
N LYS A 229 12.61 -25.26 -15.62
CA LYS A 229 13.35 -26.10 -14.67
C LYS A 229 13.46 -25.43 -13.31
N ARG A 230 13.80 -24.13 -13.25
CA ARG A 230 13.90 -23.38 -11.98
C ARG A 230 12.55 -23.25 -11.28
N GLY A 231 11.50 -22.89 -12.00
CA GLY A 231 10.16 -22.78 -11.43
C GLY A 231 9.66 -24.10 -10.87
N ARG A 232 9.86 -25.20 -11.61
CA ARG A 232 9.52 -26.57 -11.16
C ARG A 232 10.31 -26.98 -9.92
N GLN A 233 11.62 -26.77 -9.91
CA GLN A 233 12.45 -27.09 -8.75
C GLN A 233 12.05 -26.29 -7.49
N ALA A 234 11.67 -25.03 -7.64
CA ALA A 234 11.18 -24.24 -6.51
C ALA A 234 9.83 -24.75 -6.02
N PHE A 235 8.93 -25.08 -6.94
CA PHE A 235 7.63 -25.65 -6.62
C PHE A 235 7.75 -27.00 -5.89
N ASP A 236 8.57 -27.91 -6.40
CA ASP A 236 8.80 -29.23 -5.81
C ASP A 236 9.28 -29.11 -4.35
N LYS A 237 10.22 -28.20 -4.07
CA LYS A 237 10.68 -27.90 -2.70
C LYS A 237 9.55 -27.39 -1.79
N MET A 238 8.65 -26.56 -2.33
CA MET A 238 7.48 -26.10 -1.57
C MET A 238 6.54 -27.26 -1.26
N VAL A 239 6.28 -28.13 -2.23
CA VAL A 239 5.44 -29.32 -2.05
C VAL A 239 6.04 -30.30 -1.03
N GLU A 240 7.35 -30.57 -1.11
CA GLU A 240 8.07 -31.36 -0.11
C GLU A 240 7.94 -30.75 1.29
N ARG A 241 8.04 -29.41 1.41
CA ARG A 241 7.82 -28.70 2.68
C ARG A 241 6.37 -28.85 3.17
N LEU A 242 5.38 -28.76 2.29
CA LEU A 242 3.97 -28.99 2.64
C LEU A 242 3.77 -30.42 3.16
N HIS A 243 4.32 -31.43 2.47
CA HIS A 243 4.27 -32.83 2.92
C HIS A 243 4.98 -33.02 4.27
N GLY A 244 6.12 -32.38 4.48
CA GLY A 244 6.86 -32.44 5.75
C GLY A 244 6.10 -31.82 6.93
N ILE A 245 5.49 -30.64 6.73
CA ILE A 245 4.76 -29.92 7.79
C ILE A 245 3.42 -30.59 8.09
N TYR A 246 2.67 -30.95 7.04
CA TYR A 246 1.28 -31.36 7.18
C TYR A 246 1.07 -32.88 7.10
N LYS A 247 2.12 -33.65 6.80
CA LYS A 247 2.11 -35.12 6.66
C LYS A 247 0.99 -35.63 5.76
N ALA A 248 0.61 -34.82 4.77
CA ALA A 248 -0.55 -35.04 3.94
C ALA A 248 -0.11 -35.48 2.54
N GLU A 249 -0.23 -36.77 2.23
CA GLU A 249 0.00 -37.30 0.87
C GLU A 249 -1.04 -36.79 -0.17
N SER A 250 -2.06 -36.05 0.29
CA SER A 250 -3.17 -35.58 -0.52
C SER A 250 -2.83 -34.42 -1.45
N PHE A 251 -1.71 -33.72 -1.25
CA PHE A 251 -1.31 -32.61 -2.11
C PHE A 251 -0.61 -33.14 -3.36
N GLN A 252 -1.38 -33.35 -4.42
CA GLN A 252 -0.89 -33.76 -5.73
C GLN A 252 -1.09 -32.62 -6.72
N PHE A 253 -0.04 -32.30 -7.48
CA PHE A 253 -0.08 -31.25 -8.48
C PHE A 253 0.43 -31.78 -9.81
N ARG A 254 -0.16 -31.30 -10.90
CA ARG A 254 0.34 -31.51 -12.26
C ARG A 254 0.87 -30.21 -12.83
N TYR A 255 1.99 -30.30 -13.53
CA TYR A 255 2.47 -29.20 -14.36
C TYR A 255 1.53 -28.99 -15.54
N VAL A 256 1.13 -27.73 -15.78
CA VAL A 256 0.21 -27.36 -16.86
C VAL A 256 0.97 -26.74 -18.04
N GLY A 257 1.93 -25.88 -17.76
CA GLY A 257 2.71 -25.24 -18.82
C GLY A 257 3.46 -24.01 -18.37
N LEU A 258 4.22 -23.47 -19.31
CA LEU A 258 5.02 -22.26 -19.20
C LEU A 258 4.38 -21.17 -20.05
N GLN A 259 4.09 -20.02 -19.46
CA GLN A 259 3.55 -18.85 -20.16
C GLN A 259 4.42 -17.62 -19.91
N THR A 260 4.52 -16.73 -20.89
CA THR A 260 5.18 -15.43 -20.71
C THR A 260 4.14 -14.36 -20.46
N ALA A 261 4.40 -13.48 -19.49
CA ALA A 261 3.68 -12.23 -19.32
C ALA A 261 4.62 -11.04 -19.56
N LYS A 262 4.07 -9.99 -20.16
CA LYS A 262 4.75 -8.71 -20.40
C LYS A 262 4.05 -7.64 -19.59
N LEU A 263 4.79 -6.92 -18.76
CA LEU A 263 4.26 -5.92 -17.85
C LEU A 263 4.78 -4.53 -18.25
N PRO A 264 3.90 -3.53 -18.49
CA PRO A 264 4.32 -2.14 -18.67
C PRO A 264 5.17 -1.68 -17.48
N TRP A 265 6.41 -1.22 -17.73
CA TRP A 265 7.37 -0.99 -16.64
C TRP A 265 8.05 0.38 -16.63
N SER A 266 8.45 0.88 -17.80
CA SER A 266 9.12 2.18 -17.95
C SER A 266 8.78 2.82 -19.29
N LEU A 267 9.23 4.06 -19.49
CA LEU A 267 9.24 4.72 -20.80
C LEU A 267 10.67 4.77 -21.32
N ASN A 268 10.86 4.52 -22.62
CA ASN A 268 12.14 4.77 -23.29
C ASN A 268 12.33 6.28 -23.60
N ALA A 269 13.48 6.63 -24.19
CA ALA A 269 13.81 8.01 -24.56
C ALA A 269 12.81 8.62 -25.56
N GLU A 270 12.14 7.79 -26.35
CA GLU A 270 11.12 8.16 -27.32
C GLU A 270 9.70 8.26 -26.72
N GLY A 271 9.53 8.01 -25.41
CA GLY A 271 8.24 8.05 -24.71
C GLY A 271 7.35 6.83 -24.96
N GLN A 272 7.90 5.73 -25.47
CA GLN A 272 7.19 4.46 -25.65
C GLN A 272 7.35 3.56 -24.41
N ILE A 273 6.32 2.75 -24.12
CA ILE A 273 6.34 1.81 -22.99
C ILE A 273 7.33 0.68 -23.25
N GLU A 274 8.31 0.52 -22.36
CA GLU A 274 9.11 -0.69 -22.26
C GLU A 274 8.44 -1.69 -21.32
N TYR A 275 8.61 -2.97 -21.64
CA TYR A 275 7.95 -4.06 -20.95
C TYR A 275 8.97 -4.88 -20.15
N LEU A 276 8.61 -5.18 -18.91
CA LEU A 276 9.23 -6.21 -18.11
C LEU A 276 8.69 -7.58 -18.50
N HIS A 277 9.58 -8.52 -18.81
CA HIS A 277 9.23 -9.89 -19.15
C HIS A 277 9.34 -10.79 -17.92
N VAL A 278 8.26 -11.51 -17.63
CA VAL A 278 8.20 -12.52 -16.56
C VAL A 278 7.56 -13.79 -17.08
N TRP A 279 7.86 -14.89 -16.42
CA TRP A 279 7.37 -16.21 -16.78
C TRP A 279 6.50 -16.78 -15.68
N ALA A 280 5.35 -17.31 -16.08
CA ALA A 280 4.40 -18.04 -15.26
C ALA A 280 4.62 -19.53 -15.47
N VAL A 281 5.11 -20.23 -14.44
CA VAL A 281 5.21 -21.69 -14.41
C VAL A 281 4.00 -22.22 -13.68
N ASN A 282 3.05 -22.79 -14.42
CA ASN A 282 1.71 -23.07 -13.92
C ASN A 282 1.55 -24.52 -13.49
N PHE A 283 0.96 -24.71 -12.31
CA PHE A 283 0.64 -25.99 -11.70
C PHE A 283 -0.85 -26.04 -11.39
N GLN A 284 -1.42 -27.23 -11.41
CA GLN A 284 -2.82 -27.44 -11.07
C GLN A 284 -2.94 -28.58 -10.06
N GLU A 285 -3.72 -28.37 -9.02
CA GLU A 285 -4.02 -29.43 -8.05
C GLU A 285 -4.80 -30.56 -8.74
N VAL A 286 -4.35 -31.80 -8.55
CA VAL A 286 -5.01 -33.01 -9.02
C VAL A 286 -6.11 -33.34 -8.01
N GLN A 287 -7.32 -32.87 -8.30
CA GLN A 287 -8.47 -33.12 -7.42
C GLN A 287 -8.88 -34.61 -7.46
N THR A 288 -9.22 -35.16 -6.29
CA THR A 288 -10.11 -36.33 -6.21
C THR A 288 -11.54 -35.87 -6.50
N GLU A 289 -12.32 -36.68 -7.21
CA GLU A 289 -13.60 -36.39 -7.92
C GLU A 289 -14.73 -35.64 -7.17
N LYS A 290 -14.53 -35.18 -5.93
CA LYS A 290 -15.57 -34.65 -5.04
C LYS A 290 -15.73 -33.12 -5.00
N MET A 291 -14.92 -32.33 -5.70
CA MET A 291 -15.10 -30.87 -5.74
C MET A 291 -15.75 -30.38 -7.03
N LYS A 292 -16.77 -29.51 -6.90
CA LYS A 292 -17.53 -28.93 -8.03
C LYS A 292 -16.85 -27.72 -8.67
N THR A 293 -15.84 -27.15 -8.02
CA THR A 293 -15.11 -25.98 -8.50
C THR A 293 -13.95 -26.40 -9.41
N PRO A 294 -13.79 -25.77 -10.60
CA PRO A 294 -12.65 -26.04 -11.46
C PRO A 294 -11.34 -25.79 -10.69
N PRO A 295 -10.28 -26.59 -10.88
CA PRO A 295 -9.08 -26.47 -10.07
C PRO A 295 -8.34 -25.19 -10.43
N GLU A 296 -8.08 -24.35 -9.42
CA GLU A 296 -7.28 -23.12 -9.55
C GLU A 296 -5.85 -23.45 -9.99
N LEU A 297 -5.27 -22.56 -10.80
CA LEU A 297 -3.87 -22.66 -11.18
C LEU A 297 -3.02 -21.96 -10.12
N PHE A 298 -1.94 -22.63 -9.69
CA PHE A 298 -0.90 -22.02 -8.90
C PHE A 298 0.30 -21.69 -9.80
N THR A 299 0.73 -20.44 -9.78
CA THR A 299 1.73 -19.86 -10.66
C THR A 299 2.99 -19.57 -9.87
N VAL A 300 4.08 -20.21 -10.25
CA VAL A 300 5.41 -19.81 -9.81
C VAL A 300 5.97 -18.79 -10.80
N TRP A 301 6.07 -17.54 -10.36
CA TRP A 301 6.63 -16.45 -11.15
C TRP A 301 8.16 -16.52 -11.19
N VAL A 302 8.74 -16.36 -12.38
CA VAL A 302 10.19 -16.37 -12.61
C VAL A 302 10.58 -15.21 -13.52
N LYS A 303 11.60 -14.44 -13.14
CA LYS A 303 12.18 -13.37 -13.97
C LYS A 303 13.10 -13.95 -15.06
N GLU A 304 13.41 -13.14 -16.08
CA GLU A 304 14.33 -13.54 -17.17
C GLU A 304 15.75 -13.89 -16.71
N ASP A 305 16.23 -13.29 -15.60
CA ASP A 305 17.51 -13.63 -14.96
C ASP A 305 17.47 -14.96 -14.17
N GLY A 306 16.27 -15.53 -14.02
CA GLY A 306 15.99 -16.74 -13.27
C GLY A 306 15.81 -16.55 -11.77
N THR A 307 15.64 -15.32 -11.29
CA THR A 307 15.11 -15.06 -9.95
C THR A 307 13.68 -15.62 -9.86
N VAL A 308 13.44 -16.47 -8.85
CA VAL A 308 12.16 -17.16 -8.64
C VAL A 308 11.39 -16.50 -7.49
N ALA A 309 10.06 -16.52 -7.55
CA ALA A 309 9.19 -16.09 -6.46
C ALA A 309 9.56 -16.78 -5.13
N ASP A 310 9.46 -16.03 -4.04
CA ASP A 310 9.50 -16.59 -2.69
C ASP A 310 8.21 -17.39 -2.45
N LEU A 311 8.35 -18.69 -2.19
CA LEU A 311 7.23 -19.61 -2.03
C LEU A 311 7.05 -19.95 -0.54
N ARG A 312 5.89 -19.57 0.01
CA ARG A 312 5.57 -19.82 1.43
C ARG A 312 4.14 -20.30 1.61
N PRO A 313 3.91 -21.31 2.46
CA PRO A 313 2.57 -21.61 2.93
C PRO A 313 2.16 -20.62 4.02
N ILE A 314 0.94 -20.14 3.95
CA ILE A 314 0.26 -19.43 5.04
C ILE A 314 -0.79 -20.38 5.61
N ASP A 315 -0.68 -20.71 6.89
CA ASP A 315 -1.67 -21.52 7.59
C ASP A 315 -2.74 -20.60 8.21
N GLU A 316 -4.00 -20.99 8.10
CA GLU A 316 -5.11 -20.33 8.79
C GLU A 316 -4.93 -20.30 10.31
N ARG A 317 -4.26 -21.31 10.86
CA ARG A 317 -3.99 -21.42 12.30
C ARG A 317 -2.98 -20.41 12.82
N ASP A 318 -2.10 -19.90 11.97
CA ASP A 318 -1.06 -18.93 12.35
C ASP A 318 -1.60 -17.48 12.38
N ARG A 319 -2.88 -17.27 12.01
CA ARG A 319 -3.52 -15.95 11.97
C ARG A 319 -4.21 -15.55 13.28
N ASN A 320 -4.17 -16.39 14.31
CA ASN A 320 -4.84 -16.16 15.61
C ASN A 320 -3.85 -15.98 16.76
#